data_AF-W6L3L3-F1
#
_entry.id   AF-W6L3L3-F1
#
_cell.length_a   1.000
_cell.length_b   1.000
_cell.length_c   1.000
_cell.angle_alpha   90.00
_cell.angle_beta   90.00
_cell.angle_gamma   90.00
#
_symmetry.space_group_name_H-M   'P 1'
#
loop_
_entity.id
_entity.type
_entity.pdbx_description
1 polymer ?
#
loop_
_entity_poly.entity_id
_entity_poly.type
_entity_poly.pdbx_seq_one_letter_code
_entity_poly.pdbx_strand_id
1 'polypeptide(L)'
;MVGSPGSGKTTLLRRIYATFGHTAASAIGHSPDPTNKASKLKPTTALDYSYARRNERNLSQIAHFWELAQGTELAQLSEIVVMAETVHTIVLAVVVDASEGGLALAWENATYWLQRIDRRVSEVADRMRAKGSTTPAKMLSRAKKRIGMEHPDLSRMRLSGIPTILVVNKIDLFKGDNFKMKVLSHSMRFLAHLYGAHVIFTGEHETHKWKMLMSHLLFQAPFDNRHIQFDLDRGGVLVTADKDTFVDICKPEDLYCGSYNNIAATGDPELDRWKVLFDQVYPPEKLPESRSFNDPFLRKLYDTTEGGYGEPSIDALRKQKDEELEQYKRTTKMKLKDKSKQTINM
;
A
#
# COMPACT_ATOMS: atom_id res chain seq x y z
N MET A 1 2.99 1.76 3.02
CA MET A 1 1.53 1.99 3.03
C MET A 1 1.13 2.66 1.74
N VAL A 2 0.14 2.11 1.07
CA VAL A 2 -0.37 2.56 -0.24
C VAL A 2 -1.90 2.64 -0.19
N GLY A 3 -2.53 3.40 -1.09
CA GLY A 3 -3.98 3.58 -1.10
C GLY A 3 -4.40 4.92 -1.68
N SER A 4 -5.70 5.12 -1.87
CA SER A 4 -6.25 6.34 -2.50
C SER A 4 -5.91 7.63 -1.73
N PRO A 5 -5.91 8.79 -2.41
CA PRO A 5 -5.80 10.08 -1.73
C PRO A 5 -6.91 10.22 -0.69
N GLY A 6 -6.56 10.71 0.51
CA GLY A 6 -7.55 10.91 1.56
C GLY A 6 -8.01 9.65 2.30
N SER A 7 -7.55 8.43 1.96
CA SER A 7 -7.97 7.18 2.64
C SER A 7 -7.57 7.05 4.12
N GLY A 8 -6.84 8.03 4.67
CA GLY A 8 -6.45 8.08 6.08
C GLY A 8 -5.16 7.32 6.42
N LYS A 9 -4.31 7.01 5.43
CA LYS A 9 -2.99 6.38 5.61
C LYS A 9 -2.15 7.06 6.70
N THR A 10 -1.99 8.38 6.61
CA THR A 10 -1.23 9.17 7.59
C THR A 10 -1.82 9.08 9.00
N THR A 11 -3.15 9.05 9.12
CA THR A 11 -3.84 8.85 10.41
C THR A 11 -3.54 7.47 10.99
N LEU A 12 -3.58 6.42 10.16
CA LEU A 12 -3.24 5.05 10.57
C LEU A 12 -1.78 4.92 11.02
N LEU A 13 -0.85 5.59 10.34
CA LEU A 13 0.57 5.67 10.75
C LEU A 13 0.73 6.38 12.10
N ARG A 14 0.07 7.53 12.30
CA ARG A 14 0.13 8.23 13.60
C ARG A 14 -0.40 7.37 14.75
N ARG A 15 -1.45 6.58 14.52
CA ARG A 15 -1.98 5.62 15.53
C ARG A 15 -0.95 4.56 15.90
N ILE A 16 -0.14 4.12 14.95
CA ILE A 16 0.97 3.20 15.19
C ILE A 16 2.05 3.89 16.04
N TYR A 17 2.45 5.12 15.67
CA TYR A 17 3.49 5.88 16.38
C TYR A 17 3.14 6.14 17.85
N ALA A 18 1.88 6.46 18.12
CA ALA A 18 1.39 6.63 19.49
C ALA A 18 1.53 5.37 20.35
N THR A 19 1.66 4.19 19.73
CA THR A 19 1.81 2.90 20.43
C THR A 19 3.27 2.58 20.73
N PHE A 20 4.23 3.14 19.98
CA PHE A 20 5.65 2.75 20.06
C PHE A 20 6.54 3.68 20.92
N GLY A 21 5.96 4.66 21.61
CA GLY A 21 6.68 5.54 22.54
C GLY A 21 7.45 6.69 21.86
N HIS A 22 7.82 7.71 22.65
CA HIS A 22 8.18 9.09 22.28
C HIS A 22 9.32 9.37 21.26
N THR A 23 9.81 8.41 20.48
CA THR A 23 10.83 8.64 19.44
C THR A 23 10.37 8.24 18.03
N ALA A 24 9.13 8.59 17.69
CA ALA A 24 8.74 8.68 16.29
C ALA A 24 9.25 10.02 15.73
N ALA A 25 10.35 9.97 14.98
CA ALA A 25 10.82 11.13 14.24
C ALA A 25 10.33 11.01 12.79
N SER A 26 9.50 11.96 12.37
CA SER A 26 9.30 12.22 10.95
C SER A 26 10.57 12.86 10.41
N ALA A 27 11.09 12.41 9.26
CA ALA A 27 12.18 13.10 8.57
C ALA A 27 11.79 14.53 8.14
N ILE A 28 10.48 14.84 8.16
CA ILE A 28 9.92 16.18 8.05
C ILE A 28 9.64 16.65 9.50
N GLY A 29 10.64 17.26 10.13
CA GLY A 29 10.79 17.36 11.59
C GLY A 29 9.60 17.94 12.34
N HIS A 30 8.84 17.09 13.01
CA HIS A 30 7.94 17.47 14.10
C HIS A 30 8.12 16.48 15.25
N SER A 31 8.65 16.99 16.37
CA SER A 31 8.47 16.37 17.68
C SER A 31 6.97 16.46 18.05
N PRO A 32 6.36 15.43 18.63
CA PRO A 32 4.99 15.53 19.12
C PRO A 32 4.95 16.42 20.36
N ASP A 33 4.64 17.70 20.19
CA ASP A 33 4.28 18.59 21.29
C ASP A 33 2.88 18.19 21.81
N PRO A 34 2.75 17.74 23.06
CA PRO A 34 1.50 17.21 23.61
C PRO A 34 0.41 18.27 23.84
N THR A 35 0.69 19.55 23.57
CA THR A 35 -0.21 20.67 23.90
C THR A 35 -1.04 21.21 22.73
N ASN A 36 -0.76 20.79 21.48
CA ASN A 36 -1.43 21.37 20.31
C ASN A 36 -2.58 20.48 19.77
N LYS A 37 -3.81 20.87 20.13
CA LYS A 37 -5.06 20.34 19.56
C LYS A 37 -5.04 20.47 18.03
N ALA A 38 -5.28 19.36 17.34
CA ALA A 38 -5.54 19.26 15.90
C ALA A 38 -4.50 19.96 14.99
N SER A 39 -3.23 19.54 15.03
CA SER A 39 -2.31 19.87 13.94
C SER A 39 -2.85 19.24 12.63
N LYS A 40 -3.31 20.10 11.72
CA LYS A 40 -3.81 19.72 10.38
C LYS A 40 -2.78 18.79 9.73
N LEU A 41 -3.20 17.56 9.43
CA LEU A 41 -2.34 16.55 8.82
C LEU A 41 -1.78 17.10 7.51
N LYS A 42 -0.45 17.23 7.40
CA LYS A 42 0.19 17.60 6.14
C LYS A 42 -0.12 16.49 5.12
N PRO A 43 -0.68 16.82 3.95
CA PRO A 43 -0.85 15.84 2.88
C PRO A 43 0.50 15.27 2.45
N THR A 44 0.54 13.95 2.27
CA THR A 44 1.69 13.21 1.74
C THR A 44 2.02 13.73 0.34
N THR A 45 3.29 14.07 0.09
CA THR A 45 3.69 14.74 -1.16
C THR A 45 4.04 13.76 -2.28
N ALA A 46 4.91 12.79 -2.00
CA ALA A 46 5.30 11.76 -2.96
C ALA A 46 5.55 10.43 -2.26
N LEU A 47 6.75 10.21 -1.73
CA LEU A 47 7.08 9.06 -0.89
C LEU A 47 7.61 9.57 0.43
N ASP A 48 6.75 9.62 1.45
CA ASP A 48 7.11 10.14 2.76
C ASP A 48 7.72 9.01 3.60
N TYR A 49 8.89 9.31 4.18
CA TYR A 49 9.60 8.41 5.07
C TYR A 49 9.46 8.86 6.53
N SER A 50 9.20 7.89 7.39
CA SER A 50 9.22 8.05 8.85
C SER A 50 9.69 6.75 9.50
N TYR A 51 10.08 6.80 10.77
CA TYR A 51 10.45 5.60 11.51
C TYR A 51 9.96 5.69 12.95
N ALA A 52 9.80 4.52 13.58
CA ALA A 52 9.51 4.42 15.00
C ALA A 52 10.48 3.44 15.65
N ARG A 53 10.87 3.73 16.89
CA ARG A 53 11.72 2.87 17.69
C ARG A 53 10.92 2.32 18.86
N ARG A 54 10.90 0.99 19.01
CA ARG A 54 10.36 0.29 20.18
C ARG A 54 11.52 -0.26 21.00
N ASN A 55 11.58 0.10 22.28
CA ASN A 55 12.56 -0.44 23.21
C ASN A 55 11.87 -1.46 24.11
N GLU A 56 12.35 -2.70 24.13
CA GLU A 56 11.82 -3.75 25.00
C GLU A 56 12.98 -4.50 25.68
N ARG A 57 13.01 -4.44 27.02
CA ARG A 57 13.94 -5.20 27.89
C ARG A 57 15.37 -5.33 27.32
N ASN A 58 15.97 -4.21 26.90
CA ASN A 58 17.32 -4.03 26.34
C ASN A 58 17.52 -4.27 24.83
N LEU A 59 16.47 -4.58 24.07
CA LEU A 59 16.50 -4.62 22.61
C LEU A 59 15.78 -3.41 22.03
N SER A 60 16.50 -2.61 21.24
CA SER A 60 15.91 -1.53 20.45
C SER A 60 15.59 -2.04 19.05
N GLN A 61 14.31 -2.09 18.71
CA GLN A 61 13.82 -2.45 17.38
C GLN A 61 13.38 -1.18 16.65
N ILE A 62 13.74 -1.06 15.37
CA ILE A 62 13.38 0.08 14.52
C ILE A 62 12.47 -0.42 13.40
N ALA A 63 11.32 0.24 13.24
CA ALA A 63 10.42 0.03 12.12
C ALA A 63 10.48 1.26 11.21
N HIS A 64 10.74 1.02 9.93
CA HIS A 64 10.75 2.03 8.89
C HIS A 64 9.41 2.05 8.15
N PHE A 65 8.85 3.24 7.95
CA PHE A 65 7.56 3.46 7.32
C PHE A 65 7.74 4.31 6.08
N TRP A 66 7.22 3.78 4.97
CA TRP A 66 7.10 4.49 3.72
C TRP A 66 5.63 4.66 3.39
N GLU A 67 5.20 5.90 3.19
CA GLU A 67 3.85 6.25 2.76
C GLU A 67 3.89 6.81 1.34
N LEU A 68 3.10 6.23 0.44
CA LEU A 68 2.98 6.73 -0.92
C LEU A 68 1.77 7.67 -1.05
N ALA A 69 2.01 8.85 -1.63
CA ALA A 69 1.01 9.84 -1.96
C ALA A 69 0.21 9.48 -3.23
N GLN A 70 -0.89 10.19 -3.46
CA GLN A 70 -1.58 10.31 -4.76
C GLN A 70 -1.98 9.01 -5.47
N GLY A 71 -2.71 8.12 -4.79
CA GLY A 71 -3.36 6.98 -5.46
C GLY A 71 -2.37 6.12 -6.22
N THR A 72 -2.61 5.89 -7.51
CA THR A 72 -1.79 5.02 -8.39
C THR A 72 -0.77 5.78 -9.25
N GLU A 73 -0.80 7.11 -9.25
CA GLU A 73 0.00 7.95 -10.17
C GLU A 73 1.50 7.87 -9.89
N LEU A 74 1.87 7.80 -8.61
CA LEU A 74 3.26 7.71 -8.16
C LEU A 74 3.70 6.27 -7.88
N ALA A 75 3.02 5.28 -8.46
CA ALA A 75 3.24 3.89 -8.10
C ALA A 75 4.63 3.35 -8.47
N GLN A 76 5.37 4.04 -9.33
CA GLN A 76 6.78 3.74 -9.62
C GLN A 76 7.69 3.93 -8.40
N LEU A 77 7.36 4.85 -7.49
CA LEU A 77 8.17 5.08 -6.28
C LEU A 77 8.17 3.88 -5.32
N SER A 78 7.21 2.96 -5.43
CA SER A 78 7.23 1.73 -4.62
C SER A 78 8.44 0.84 -4.94
N GLU A 79 9.00 0.96 -6.14
CA GLU A 79 10.15 0.18 -6.58
C GLU A 79 11.45 0.56 -5.86
N ILE A 80 11.52 1.78 -5.33
CA ILE A 80 12.61 2.28 -4.50
C ILE A 80 12.62 1.58 -3.13
N VAL A 81 11.45 1.17 -2.64
CA VAL A 81 11.30 0.51 -1.34
C VAL A 81 11.40 -1.01 -1.47
N VAL A 82 10.82 -1.57 -2.53
CA VAL A 82 10.81 -3.02 -2.79
C VAL A 82 12.05 -3.40 -3.62
N MET A 83 13.14 -3.70 -2.93
CA MET A 83 14.44 -4.08 -3.48
C MET A 83 14.86 -5.49 -3.03
N ALA A 84 15.84 -6.10 -3.70
CA ALA A 84 16.29 -7.47 -3.40
C ALA A 84 16.81 -7.62 -1.96
N GLU A 85 17.39 -6.56 -1.41
CA GLU A 85 17.97 -6.50 -0.08
C GLU A 85 16.89 -6.39 1.00
N THR A 86 15.77 -5.73 0.72
CA THR A 86 14.73 -5.37 1.71
C THR A 86 13.45 -6.19 1.60
N VAL A 87 13.22 -6.88 0.49
CA VAL A 87 11.95 -7.57 0.20
C VAL A 87 11.56 -8.61 1.25
N HIS A 88 12.53 -9.22 1.94
CA HIS A 88 12.26 -10.26 2.94
C HIS A 88 11.79 -9.71 4.30
N THR A 89 11.96 -8.41 4.55
CA THR A 89 11.58 -7.70 5.79
C THR A 89 10.42 -6.72 5.61
N ILE A 90 9.87 -6.58 4.40
CA ILE A 90 8.80 -5.62 4.13
C ILE A 90 7.43 -6.16 4.56
N VAL A 91 6.55 -5.25 5.00
CA VAL A 91 5.12 -5.50 5.20
C VAL A 91 4.35 -4.53 4.31
N LEU A 92 3.46 -5.05 3.47
CA LEU A 92 2.56 -4.23 2.66
C LEU A 92 1.28 -3.93 3.45
N ALA A 93 0.84 -2.68 3.43
CA ALA A 93 -0.50 -2.30 3.88
C ALA A 93 -1.17 -1.45 2.80
N VAL A 94 -2.26 -1.97 2.26
CA VAL A 94 -3.13 -1.35 1.25
C VAL A 94 -4.34 -0.79 1.97
N VAL A 95 -4.54 0.52 1.90
CA VAL A 95 -5.62 1.22 2.61
C VAL A 95 -6.69 1.65 1.62
N VAL A 96 -7.89 1.10 1.76
CA VAL A 96 -9.09 1.51 1.05
C VAL A 96 -9.96 2.42 1.92
N ASP A 97 -10.66 3.34 1.28
CA ASP A 97 -11.54 4.30 1.94
C ASP A 97 -13.00 3.80 1.87
N ALA A 98 -13.61 3.54 3.03
CA ALA A 98 -15.00 3.07 3.14
C ALA A 98 -16.05 4.19 3.23
N SER A 99 -15.64 5.46 3.14
CA SER A 99 -16.58 6.58 2.99
C SER A 99 -17.29 6.53 1.63
N GLU A 100 -18.43 7.21 1.50
CA GLU A 100 -19.26 7.16 0.29
C GLU A 100 -18.49 7.47 -1.00
N GLY A 101 -17.64 8.50 -1.01
CA GLY A 101 -16.80 8.82 -2.17
C GLY A 101 -15.56 7.94 -2.33
N GLY A 102 -15.19 7.17 -1.30
CA GLY A 102 -14.07 6.23 -1.32
C GLY A 102 -14.44 4.86 -1.91
N LEU A 103 -15.67 4.41 -1.65
CA LEU A 103 -16.14 3.06 -1.99
C LEU A 103 -16.12 2.79 -3.49
N ALA A 104 -16.51 3.76 -4.31
CA ALA A 104 -16.50 3.64 -5.77
C ALA A 104 -15.12 3.27 -6.35
N LEU A 105 -14.03 3.63 -5.65
CA LEU A 105 -12.66 3.34 -6.07
C LEU A 105 -12.01 2.24 -5.21
N ALA A 106 -12.70 1.68 -4.21
CA ALA A 106 -12.09 0.80 -3.23
C ALA A 106 -11.59 -0.51 -3.86
N TRP A 107 -12.42 -1.14 -4.72
CA TRP A 107 -12.06 -2.37 -5.42
C TRP A 107 -10.84 -2.19 -6.32
N GLU A 108 -10.87 -1.16 -7.17
CA GLU A 108 -9.81 -0.88 -8.14
C GLU A 108 -8.49 -0.53 -7.45
N ASN A 109 -8.54 0.27 -6.38
CA ASN A 109 -7.34 0.58 -5.59
C ASN A 109 -6.78 -0.66 -4.90
N ALA A 110 -7.62 -1.50 -4.29
CA ALA A 110 -7.17 -2.72 -3.62
C ALA A 110 -6.49 -3.67 -4.62
N THR A 111 -7.20 -4.02 -5.70
CA THR A 111 -6.72 -4.93 -6.73
C THR A 111 -5.46 -4.43 -7.41
N TYR A 112 -5.42 -3.15 -7.80
CA TYR A 112 -4.22 -2.54 -8.40
C TYR A 112 -3.00 -2.70 -7.50
N TRP A 113 -3.11 -2.35 -6.23
CA TRP A 113 -1.97 -2.37 -5.31
C TRP A 113 -1.50 -3.77 -4.96
N LEU A 114 -2.44 -4.71 -4.77
CA LEU A 114 -2.14 -6.12 -4.54
C LEU A 114 -1.39 -6.71 -5.74
N GLN A 115 -1.93 -6.53 -6.96
CA GLN A 115 -1.31 -7.03 -8.19
C GLN A 115 0.04 -6.36 -8.49
N ARG A 116 0.15 -5.03 -8.32
CA ARG A 116 1.38 -4.30 -8.62
C ARG A 116 2.53 -4.74 -7.72
N ILE A 117 2.27 -4.90 -6.42
CA ILE A 117 3.31 -5.34 -5.49
C ILE A 117 3.63 -6.82 -5.70
N ASP A 118 2.65 -7.69 -5.96
CA ASP A 118 2.90 -9.10 -6.30
C ASP A 118 3.82 -9.25 -7.52
N ARG A 119 3.53 -8.51 -8.60
CA ARG A 119 4.40 -8.44 -9.78
C ARG A 119 5.79 -7.93 -9.44
N ARG A 120 5.91 -6.85 -8.66
CA ARG A 120 7.20 -6.30 -8.27
C ARG A 120 8.02 -7.28 -7.43
N VAL A 121 7.39 -7.98 -6.48
CA VAL A 121 8.06 -8.99 -5.66
C VAL A 121 8.52 -10.16 -6.53
N SER A 122 7.73 -10.56 -7.52
CA SER A 122 8.11 -11.59 -8.50
C SER A 122 9.32 -11.16 -9.34
N GLU A 123 9.33 -9.95 -9.89
CA GLU A 123 10.49 -9.41 -10.63
C GLU A 123 11.77 -9.33 -9.77
N VAL A 124 11.64 -8.95 -8.50
CA VAL A 124 12.76 -8.95 -7.55
C VAL A 124 13.21 -10.38 -7.27
N ALA A 125 12.29 -11.31 -7.06
CA ALA A 125 12.56 -12.72 -6.82
C ALA A 125 13.30 -13.36 -8.00
N ASP A 126 12.90 -13.08 -9.24
CA ASP A 126 13.56 -13.60 -10.45
C ASP A 126 14.99 -13.09 -10.57
N ARG A 127 15.21 -11.79 -10.32
CA ARG A 127 16.57 -11.22 -10.26
C ARG A 127 17.43 -11.85 -9.18
N MET A 128 16.84 -12.19 -8.02
CA MET A 128 17.53 -12.89 -6.94
C MET A 128 17.85 -14.34 -7.32
N ARG A 129 16.92 -15.06 -7.97
CA ARG A 129 17.13 -16.43 -8.46
C ARG A 129 18.23 -16.50 -9.51
N ALA A 130 18.25 -15.55 -10.45
CA ALA A 130 19.30 -15.45 -11.47
C ALA A 130 20.70 -15.27 -10.87
N LYS A 131 20.79 -14.67 -9.67
CA LYS A 131 22.03 -14.54 -8.89
C LYS A 131 22.29 -15.73 -7.95
N GLY A 132 21.51 -16.80 -8.02
CA GLY A 132 21.67 -18.01 -7.20
C GLY A 132 21.07 -17.92 -5.78
N SER A 133 20.25 -16.91 -5.47
CA SER A 133 19.68 -16.76 -4.13
C SER A 133 18.55 -17.75 -3.86
N THR A 134 18.58 -18.39 -2.68
CA THR A 134 17.47 -19.23 -2.17
C THR A 134 16.43 -18.45 -1.37
N THR A 135 16.65 -17.15 -1.12
CA THR A 135 15.75 -16.30 -0.33
C THR A 135 14.31 -16.28 -0.86
N PRO A 136 14.05 -16.17 -2.18
CA PRO A 136 12.68 -16.18 -2.69
C PRO A 136 11.91 -17.46 -2.35
N ALA A 137 12.56 -18.62 -2.44
CA ALA A 137 11.94 -19.90 -2.08
C ALA A 137 11.62 -19.97 -0.58
N LYS A 138 12.52 -19.46 0.27
CA LYS A 138 12.31 -19.37 1.73
C LYS A 138 11.16 -18.41 2.07
N MET A 139 11.05 -17.28 1.38
CA MET A 139 9.96 -16.33 1.57
C MET A 139 8.60 -16.96 1.25
N LEU A 140 8.50 -17.65 0.11
CA LEU A 140 7.28 -18.35 -0.28
C LEU A 140 6.95 -19.49 0.70
N SER A 141 7.94 -20.27 1.13
CA SER A 141 7.75 -21.30 2.16
C SER A 141 7.25 -20.72 3.48
N ARG A 142 7.81 -19.59 3.92
CA ARG A 142 7.35 -18.86 5.12
C ARG A 142 5.91 -18.36 4.97
N ALA A 143 5.51 -17.89 3.78
CA ALA A 143 4.15 -17.49 3.52
C ALA A 143 3.19 -18.68 3.60
N LYS A 144 3.49 -19.81 2.94
CA LYS A 144 2.68 -21.04 3.02
C LYS A 144 2.53 -21.56 4.45
N LYS A 145 3.63 -21.58 5.22
CA LYS A 145 3.60 -21.99 6.63
C LYS A 145 2.74 -21.09 7.51
N ARG A 146 2.66 -19.80 7.20
CA ARG A 146 1.82 -18.84 7.93
C ARG A 146 0.34 -19.14 7.74
N ILE A 147 -0.07 -19.44 6.50
CA ILE A 147 -1.45 -19.83 6.18
C ILE A 147 -1.78 -21.20 6.79
N GLY A 148 -0.81 -22.11 6.75
CA GLY A 148 -0.98 -23.51 7.15
C GLY A 148 -0.83 -24.41 5.94
N MET A 149 -0.01 -25.45 6.06
CA MET A 149 0.28 -26.37 4.94
C MET A 149 -0.93 -27.21 4.54
N GLU A 150 -1.83 -27.48 5.48
CA GLU A 150 -3.07 -28.25 5.30
C GLU A 150 -4.28 -27.36 4.98
N HIS A 151 -4.06 -26.07 4.70
CA HIS A 151 -5.17 -25.15 4.43
C HIS A 151 -5.84 -25.52 3.09
N PRO A 152 -7.18 -25.67 3.04
CA PRO A 152 -7.89 -26.18 1.86
C PRO A 152 -7.68 -25.30 0.62
N ASP A 153 -7.56 -24.00 0.82
CA ASP A 153 -7.45 -23.03 -0.28
C ASP A 153 -6.01 -22.73 -0.73
N LEU A 154 -4.99 -23.34 -0.11
CA LEU A 154 -3.59 -22.96 -0.31
C LEU A 154 -3.15 -23.00 -1.78
N SER A 155 -3.71 -23.91 -2.57
CA SER A 155 -3.42 -24.06 -4.00
C SER A 155 -4.03 -22.97 -4.89
N ARG A 156 -5.11 -22.33 -4.44
CA ARG A 156 -5.82 -21.26 -5.16
C ARG A 156 -5.31 -19.86 -4.79
N MET A 157 -4.64 -19.72 -3.65
CA MET A 157 -4.09 -18.44 -3.18
C MET A 157 -2.85 -17.99 -3.97
N ARG A 158 -2.69 -16.66 -4.06
CA ARG A 158 -1.62 -15.94 -4.79
C ARG A 158 -0.66 -15.30 -3.80
N LEU A 159 0.20 -16.13 -3.22
CA LEU A 159 1.12 -15.70 -2.17
C LEU A 159 2.36 -15.04 -2.77
N SER A 160 2.48 -13.72 -2.60
CA SER A 160 3.66 -12.94 -3.00
C SER A 160 4.92 -13.25 -2.19
N GLY A 161 4.78 -13.87 -1.01
CA GLY A 161 5.89 -14.17 -0.09
C GLY A 161 6.15 -13.08 0.96
N ILE A 162 5.48 -11.93 0.86
CA ILE A 162 5.54 -10.85 1.85
C ILE A 162 4.25 -10.77 2.68
N PRO A 163 4.33 -10.44 3.98
CA PRO A 163 3.15 -10.07 4.77
C PRO A 163 2.38 -8.92 4.10
N THR A 164 1.07 -9.10 3.93
CA THR A 164 0.19 -8.08 3.35
C THR A 164 -1.02 -7.84 4.24
N ILE A 165 -1.48 -6.59 4.32
CA ILE A 165 -2.67 -6.18 5.05
C ILE A 165 -3.55 -5.34 4.13
N LEU A 166 -4.83 -5.71 4.02
CA LEU A 166 -5.87 -4.90 3.41
C LEU A 166 -6.65 -4.19 4.53
N VAL A 167 -6.57 -2.87 4.55
CA VAL A 167 -7.19 -2.03 5.59
C VAL A 167 -8.37 -1.30 4.98
N VAL A 168 -9.56 -1.60 5.47
CA VAL A 168 -10.80 -0.90 5.14
C VAL A 168 -11.00 0.19 6.18
N ASN A 169 -10.63 1.43 5.85
CA ASN A 169 -10.62 2.54 6.81
C ASN A 169 -11.86 3.43 6.68
N LYS A 170 -12.16 4.18 7.75
CA LYS A 170 -13.34 5.07 7.87
C LYS A 170 -14.66 4.31 7.81
N ILE A 171 -14.71 3.12 8.41
CA ILE A 171 -15.94 2.33 8.48
C ILE A 171 -17.05 3.05 9.28
N ASP A 172 -16.68 3.95 10.19
CA ASP A 172 -17.57 4.84 10.92
C ASP A 172 -18.31 5.85 10.01
N LEU A 173 -17.77 6.15 8.82
CA LEU A 173 -18.40 7.03 7.84
C LEU A 173 -19.22 6.27 6.79
N PHE A 174 -19.30 4.95 6.92
CA PHE A 174 -20.11 4.12 6.03
C PHE A 174 -21.61 4.31 6.34
N LYS A 175 -22.39 4.65 5.31
CA LYS A 175 -23.85 4.87 5.42
C LYS A 175 -24.70 3.87 4.64
N GLY A 176 -24.11 2.75 4.22
CA GLY A 176 -24.83 1.71 3.49
C GLY A 176 -25.75 0.88 4.39
N ASP A 177 -26.67 0.15 3.77
CA ASP A 177 -27.49 -0.86 4.43
C ASP A 177 -26.67 -2.13 4.75
N ASN A 178 -27.27 -3.04 5.53
CA ASN A 178 -26.64 -4.30 5.89
C ASN A 178 -26.22 -5.12 4.66
N PHE A 179 -26.98 -5.02 3.55
CA PHE A 179 -26.66 -5.67 2.30
C PHE A 179 -25.36 -5.12 1.68
N LYS A 180 -25.26 -3.79 1.50
CA LYS A 180 -24.03 -3.12 1.06
C LYS A 180 -22.87 -3.53 1.95
N MET A 181 -23.05 -3.43 3.26
CA MET A 181 -22.00 -3.79 4.23
C MET A 181 -21.52 -5.23 4.07
N LYS A 182 -22.44 -6.18 3.88
CA LYS A 182 -22.11 -7.58 3.62
C LYS A 182 -21.30 -7.75 2.33
N VAL A 183 -21.70 -7.07 1.26
CA VAL A 183 -20.97 -7.09 -0.02
C VAL A 183 -19.56 -6.52 0.15
N LEU A 184 -19.40 -5.39 0.86
CA LEU A 184 -18.07 -4.83 1.16
C LEU A 184 -17.20 -5.80 1.96
N SER A 185 -17.74 -6.36 3.05
CA SER A 185 -17.04 -7.30 3.92
C SER A 185 -16.55 -8.53 3.15
N HIS A 186 -17.47 -9.20 2.43
CA HIS A 186 -17.16 -10.41 1.68
C HIS A 186 -16.20 -10.13 0.51
N SER A 187 -16.37 -9.01 -0.20
CA SER A 187 -15.48 -8.63 -1.30
C SER A 187 -14.05 -8.35 -0.83
N MET A 188 -13.90 -7.63 0.29
CA MET A 188 -12.57 -7.31 0.85
C MET A 188 -11.94 -8.55 1.49
N ARG A 189 -12.72 -9.42 2.14
CA ARG A 189 -12.24 -10.72 2.64
C ARG A 189 -11.79 -11.63 1.50
N PHE A 190 -12.55 -11.71 0.40
CA PHE A 190 -12.16 -12.44 -0.80
C PHE A 190 -10.81 -11.96 -1.34
N LEU A 191 -10.65 -10.65 -1.56
CA LEU A 191 -9.39 -10.08 -2.04
C LEU A 191 -8.24 -10.36 -1.07
N ALA A 192 -8.47 -10.19 0.23
CA ALA A 192 -7.45 -10.46 1.22
C ALA A 192 -7.02 -11.93 1.20
N HIS A 193 -7.97 -12.86 1.23
CA HIS A 193 -7.69 -14.29 1.20
C HIS A 193 -7.00 -14.73 -0.08
N LEU A 194 -7.47 -14.26 -1.24
CA LEU A 194 -6.87 -14.56 -2.53
C LEU A 194 -5.38 -14.18 -2.59
N TYR A 195 -4.98 -13.05 -2.00
CA TYR A 195 -3.57 -12.60 -1.96
C TYR A 195 -2.83 -12.96 -0.66
N GLY A 196 -3.44 -13.79 0.22
CA GLY A 196 -2.85 -14.18 1.51
C GLY A 196 -2.60 -13.00 2.46
N ALA A 197 -3.41 -11.96 2.35
CA ALA A 197 -3.37 -10.78 3.20
C ALA A 197 -4.26 -10.93 4.44
N HIS A 198 -3.89 -10.23 5.51
CA HIS A 198 -4.80 -9.96 6.62
C HIS A 198 -5.81 -8.89 6.19
N VAL A 199 -7.05 -8.96 6.65
CA VAL A 199 -8.04 -7.89 6.43
C VAL A 199 -8.44 -7.28 7.76
N ILE A 200 -8.53 -5.95 7.80
CA ILE A 200 -8.96 -5.24 8.98
C ILE A 200 -9.85 -4.07 8.61
N PHE A 201 -10.96 -3.93 9.32
CA PHE A 201 -11.86 -2.80 9.23
C PHE A 201 -11.55 -1.88 10.40
N THR A 202 -11.33 -0.61 10.10
CA THR A 202 -10.92 0.39 11.09
C THR A 202 -11.74 1.65 10.94
N GLY A 203 -12.18 2.19 12.07
CA GLY A 203 -12.83 3.51 12.12
C GLY A 203 -12.04 4.53 12.94
N GLU A 204 -12.70 5.62 13.31
CA GLU A 204 -12.15 6.61 14.24
C GLU A 204 -11.83 5.97 15.61
N HIS A 205 -12.77 5.21 16.17
CA HIS A 205 -12.69 4.65 17.52
C HIS A 205 -12.04 3.25 17.57
N GLU A 206 -12.06 2.49 16.48
CA GLU A 206 -11.58 1.10 16.44
C GLU A 206 -10.09 1.00 16.10
N THR A 207 -9.24 1.54 16.96
CA THR A 207 -7.78 1.60 16.73
C THR A 207 -7.00 0.44 17.34
N HIS A 208 -7.59 -0.26 18.31
CA HIS A 208 -6.90 -1.28 19.10
C HIS A 208 -6.45 -2.48 18.25
N LYS A 209 -7.38 -3.05 17.45
CA LYS A 209 -7.11 -4.18 16.56
C LYS A 209 -5.98 -3.88 15.55
N TRP A 210 -5.97 -2.66 15.01
CA TRP A 210 -4.91 -2.19 14.11
C TRP A 210 -3.54 -2.16 14.80
N LYS A 211 -3.46 -1.57 15.99
CA LYS A 211 -2.22 -1.49 16.78
C LYS A 211 -1.68 -2.86 17.16
N MET A 212 -2.56 -3.78 17.53
CA MET A 212 -2.19 -5.16 17.84
C MET A 212 -1.64 -5.90 16.63
N LEU A 213 -2.35 -5.86 15.49
CA LEU A 213 -1.91 -6.49 14.25
C LEU A 213 -0.55 -5.95 13.79
N MET A 214 -0.36 -4.63 13.85
CA MET A 214 0.91 -4.00 13.49
C MET A 214 2.04 -4.38 14.44
N SER A 215 1.76 -4.46 15.76
CA SER A 215 2.75 -4.92 16.74
C SER A 215 3.16 -6.37 16.50
N HIS A 216 2.20 -7.23 16.14
CA HIS A 216 2.47 -8.62 15.78
C HIS A 216 3.32 -8.72 14.51
N LEU A 217 2.96 -8.01 13.43
CA LEU A 217 3.65 -8.13 12.14
C LEU A 217 5.03 -7.47 12.12
N LEU A 218 5.20 -6.32 12.79
CA LEU A 218 6.47 -5.58 12.79
C LEU A 218 7.46 -6.09 13.85
N PHE A 219 6.96 -6.48 15.02
CA PHE A 219 7.81 -6.79 16.18
C PHE A 219 7.66 -8.23 16.67
N GLN A 220 6.87 -9.06 15.99
CA GLN A 220 6.61 -10.45 16.38
C GLN A 220 6.04 -10.56 17.80
N ALA A 221 5.31 -9.52 18.23
CA ALA A 221 4.61 -9.55 19.51
C ALA A 221 3.56 -10.67 19.51
N PRO A 222 3.28 -11.29 20.66
CA PRO A 222 2.22 -12.29 20.77
C PRO A 222 0.88 -11.73 20.27
N PHE A 223 0.16 -12.52 19.48
CA PHE A 223 -1.16 -12.16 18.95
C PHE A 223 -2.21 -13.13 19.50
N ASP A 224 -3.22 -12.58 20.17
CA ASP A 224 -4.32 -13.35 20.73
C ASP A 224 -5.45 -13.50 19.71
N ASN A 225 -5.74 -14.74 19.34
CA ASN A 225 -6.76 -15.12 18.36
C ASN A 225 -8.18 -14.69 18.77
N ARG A 226 -8.44 -14.33 20.03
CA ARG A 226 -9.74 -13.78 20.47
C ARG A 226 -10.13 -12.48 19.78
N HIS A 227 -9.17 -11.77 19.18
CA HIS A 227 -9.41 -10.52 18.47
C HIS A 227 -9.90 -10.74 17.03
N ILE A 228 -9.79 -11.98 16.53
CA ILE A 228 -10.23 -12.37 15.20
C ILE A 228 -11.76 -12.35 15.18
N GLN A 229 -12.31 -11.58 14.26
CA GLN A 229 -13.74 -11.31 14.16
C GLN A 229 -14.10 -11.18 12.68
N PHE A 230 -14.97 -12.06 12.21
CA PHE A 230 -15.42 -12.11 10.80
C PHE A 230 -16.64 -11.24 10.54
N ASP A 231 -17.49 -11.13 11.56
CA ASP A 231 -18.77 -10.44 11.49
C ASP A 231 -18.61 -9.00 11.96
N LEU A 232 -19.06 -8.08 11.10
CA LEU A 232 -18.98 -6.64 11.29
C LEU A 232 -20.06 -6.14 12.25
N ASP A 233 -21.17 -6.87 12.39
CA ASP A 233 -22.26 -6.54 13.33
C ASP A 233 -21.83 -6.72 14.79
N ARG A 234 -20.81 -7.53 15.04
CA ARG A 234 -20.23 -7.79 16.37
C ARG A 234 -19.01 -6.90 16.68
N GLY A 235 -18.80 -5.84 15.90
CA GLY A 235 -17.68 -4.90 16.00
C GLY A 235 -16.65 -5.05 14.87
N GLY A 236 -15.58 -4.26 14.91
CA GLY A 236 -14.61 -4.16 13.81
C GLY A 236 -14.04 -5.50 13.33
N VAL A 237 -14.16 -5.77 12.04
CA VAL A 237 -13.66 -7.01 11.41
C VAL A 237 -12.14 -7.04 11.45
N LEU A 238 -11.59 -8.18 11.88
CA LEU A 238 -10.18 -8.51 11.79
C LEU A 238 -10.08 -9.98 11.45
N VAL A 239 -9.62 -10.29 10.25
CA VAL A 239 -9.37 -11.67 9.84
C VAL A 239 -7.92 -11.81 9.45
N THR A 240 -7.24 -12.78 10.04
CA THR A 240 -5.87 -13.10 9.68
C THR A 240 -5.85 -14.04 8.48
N ALA A 241 -4.77 -13.97 7.69
CA ALA A 241 -4.65 -14.73 6.45
C ALA A 241 -4.80 -16.26 6.61
N ASP A 242 -4.60 -16.79 7.81
CA ASP A 242 -4.69 -18.23 8.13
C ASP A 242 -6.08 -18.70 8.58
N LYS A 243 -7.04 -17.79 8.79
CA LYS A 243 -8.35 -18.12 9.37
C LYS A 243 -9.51 -18.02 8.41
N ASP A 244 -9.34 -17.38 7.26
CA ASP A 244 -10.42 -17.24 6.29
C ASP A 244 -10.45 -18.43 5.31
N THR A 245 -11.61 -18.71 4.73
CA THR A 245 -11.75 -19.73 3.68
C THR A 245 -12.68 -19.27 2.57
N PHE A 246 -12.48 -19.73 1.33
CA PHE A 246 -13.38 -19.41 0.22
C PHE A 246 -14.80 -19.96 0.44
N VAL A 247 -14.93 -21.02 1.24
CA VAL A 247 -16.23 -21.59 1.62
C VAL A 247 -16.96 -20.63 2.55
N ASP A 248 -16.29 -20.09 3.57
CA ASP A 248 -16.89 -19.16 4.55
C ASP A 248 -17.15 -17.76 3.96
N ILE A 249 -16.37 -17.35 2.96
CA ILE A 249 -16.60 -16.10 2.22
C ILE A 249 -17.79 -16.23 1.26
N CYS A 250 -18.19 -17.46 0.90
CA CYS A 250 -19.19 -17.75 -0.14
C CYS A 250 -18.81 -17.23 -1.53
N LYS A 251 -19.64 -17.51 -2.53
CA LYS A 251 -19.47 -17.00 -3.89
C LYS A 251 -20.29 -15.71 -4.11
N PRO A 252 -19.91 -14.85 -5.07
CA PRO A 252 -20.70 -13.66 -5.43
C PRO A 252 -22.17 -14.00 -5.73
N GLU A 253 -22.41 -15.11 -6.41
CA GLU A 253 -23.74 -15.58 -6.81
C GLU A 253 -24.64 -15.88 -5.60
N ASP A 254 -24.05 -16.28 -4.46
CA ASP A 254 -24.77 -16.57 -3.22
C ASP A 254 -25.19 -15.28 -2.48
N LEU A 255 -24.53 -14.16 -2.77
CA LEU A 255 -24.84 -12.85 -2.19
C LEU A 255 -25.86 -12.09 -3.02
N TYR A 256 -25.87 -12.27 -4.35
CA TYR A 256 -26.79 -11.57 -5.23
C TYR A 256 -27.03 -12.34 -6.54
N CYS A 257 -28.31 -12.49 -6.92
CA CYS A 257 -28.76 -13.26 -8.09
C CYS A 257 -28.98 -12.36 -9.33
N GLY A 258 -28.10 -11.38 -9.55
CA GLY A 258 -28.17 -10.46 -10.69
C GLY A 258 -27.50 -11.00 -11.95
N SER A 259 -27.97 -10.59 -13.13
CA SER A 259 -27.37 -10.98 -14.41
C SER A 259 -26.05 -10.24 -14.68
N TYR A 260 -24.99 -10.97 -15.00
CA TYR A 260 -23.67 -10.45 -15.35
C TYR A 260 -23.65 -9.92 -16.80
N ASN A 261 -24.19 -8.72 -17.05
CA ASN A 261 -24.15 -8.11 -18.38
C ASN A 261 -23.04 -7.07 -18.51
N ASN A 262 -22.20 -7.23 -19.55
CA ASN A 262 -21.09 -6.36 -19.99
C ASN A 262 -19.95 -6.13 -18.99
N ILE A 263 -18.80 -6.77 -19.24
CA ILE A 263 -17.61 -6.71 -18.38
C ILE A 263 -16.45 -6.12 -19.19
N ALA A 264 -15.79 -5.10 -18.66
CA ALA A 264 -14.40 -4.81 -18.99
C ALA A 264 -13.54 -5.88 -18.30
N ALA A 265 -13.25 -6.98 -18.99
CA ALA A 265 -12.54 -8.12 -18.40
C ALA A 265 -11.13 -7.70 -17.99
N THR A 266 -10.78 -7.87 -16.71
CA THR A 266 -9.40 -7.72 -16.25
C THR A 266 -8.52 -8.91 -16.65
N GLY A 267 -9.13 -9.95 -17.25
CA GLY A 267 -8.46 -11.17 -17.69
C GLY A 267 -8.45 -12.26 -16.63
N ASP A 268 -9.06 -12.01 -15.48
CA ASP A 268 -9.12 -12.92 -14.34
C ASP A 268 -10.58 -13.18 -13.94
N PRO A 269 -11.12 -14.37 -14.25
CA PRO A 269 -12.55 -14.63 -14.10
C PRO A 269 -13.00 -14.61 -12.64
N GLU A 270 -12.13 -14.85 -11.65
CA GLU A 270 -12.52 -14.79 -10.24
C GLU A 270 -12.62 -13.34 -9.76
N LEU A 271 -11.64 -12.49 -10.12
CA LEU A 271 -11.68 -11.06 -9.82
C LEU A 271 -12.84 -10.37 -10.54
N ASP A 272 -13.07 -10.71 -11.81
CA ASP A 272 -14.13 -10.10 -12.62
C ASP A 272 -15.53 -10.35 -12.01
N ARG A 273 -15.80 -11.56 -11.49
CA ARG A 273 -17.11 -11.87 -10.86
C ARG A 273 -17.38 -11.02 -9.62
N TRP A 274 -16.38 -10.90 -8.74
CA TRP A 274 -16.50 -10.07 -7.54
C TRP A 274 -16.54 -8.58 -7.89
N LYS A 275 -15.80 -8.14 -8.90
CA LYS A 275 -15.86 -6.76 -9.39
C LYS A 275 -17.27 -6.42 -9.88
N VAL A 276 -17.91 -7.30 -10.65
CA VAL A 276 -19.27 -7.02 -11.13
C VAL A 276 -20.25 -6.85 -9.98
N LEU A 277 -20.22 -7.75 -8.99
CA LEU A 277 -21.05 -7.62 -7.80
C LEU A 277 -20.75 -6.31 -7.05
N PHE A 278 -19.47 -5.98 -6.89
CA PHE A 278 -19.05 -4.79 -6.18
C PHE A 278 -19.50 -3.51 -6.91
N ASP A 279 -19.28 -3.42 -8.22
CA ASP A 279 -19.64 -2.26 -9.04
C ASP A 279 -21.18 -2.09 -9.17
N GLN A 280 -21.96 -3.17 -9.07
CA GLN A 280 -23.42 -3.08 -9.01
C GLN A 280 -23.91 -2.41 -7.72
N VAL A 281 -23.23 -2.69 -6.61
CA VAL A 281 -23.59 -2.20 -5.27
C VAL A 281 -22.97 -0.82 -4.98
N TYR A 282 -21.76 -0.60 -5.51
CA TYR A 282 -20.97 0.61 -5.43
C TYR A 282 -20.57 1.05 -6.84
N PRO A 283 -21.50 1.69 -7.59
CA PRO A 283 -21.21 2.12 -8.95
C PRO A 283 -19.95 2.97 -9.00
N PRO A 284 -19.04 2.71 -9.94
CA PRO A 284 -17.90 3.58 -10.13
C PRO A 284 -18.45 4.98 -10.43
N GLU A 285 -17.98 5.98 -9.70
CA GLU A 285 -18.18 7.36 -10.14
C GLU A 285 -17.59 7.42 -11.54
N LYS A 286 -18.35 7.94 -12.52
CA LYS A 286 -17.77 8.31 -13.81
C LYS A 286 -16.63 9.26 -13.46
N LEU A 287 -15.40 8.77 -13.53
CA LEU A 287 -14.22 9.59 -13.38
C LEU A 287 -14.48 10.78 -14.31
N PRO A 288 -14.62 12.02 -13.81
CA PRO A 288 -14.52 13.15 -14.70
C PRO A 288 -13.17 12.96 -15.39
N GLU A 289 -13.20 12.82 -16.72
CA GLU A 289 -12.01 12.78 -17.54
C GLU A 289 -11.05 13.85 -17.00
N SER A 290 -9.89 13.41 -16.49
CA SER A 290 -8.85 14.29 -15.95
C SER A 290 -9.25 15.18 -14.74
N ARG A 291 -9.27 14.59 -13.54
CA ARG A 291 -8.48 15.22 -12.46
C ARG A 291 -6.98 14.98 -12.64
N SER A 292 -6.62 13.98 -13.44
CA SER A 292 -5.25 13.53 -13.75
C SER A 292 -4.36 14.54 -14.49
N PHE A 293 -4.90 15.64 -15.03
CA PHE A 293 -4.12 16.75 -15.62
C PHE A 293 -4.48 18.14 -15.07
N ASN A 294 -5.45 18.23 -14.17
CA ASN A 294 -5.97 19.50 -13.65
C ASN A 294 -5.63 19.76 -12.18
N ASP A 295 -4.82 18.90 -11.52
CA ASP A 295 -4.18 19.30 -10.26
C ASP A 295 -3.13 20.38 -10.59
N PRO A 296 -3.28 21.62 -10.10
CA PRO A 296 -2.32 22.70 -10.36
C PRO A 296 -0.89 22.31 -9.96
N PHE A 297 -0.74 21.42 -8.97
CA PHE A 297 0.57 20.93 -8.52
C PHE A 297 1.20 19.95 -9.52
N LEU A 298 0.42 19.01 -10.07
CA LEU A 298 0.91 18.06 -11.09
C LEU A 298 1.14 18.75 -12.43
N ARG A 299 0.26 19.67 -12.80
CA ARG A 299 0.48 20.53 -13.98
C ARG A 299 1.74 21.38 -13.78
N LYS A 300 1.96 21.98 -12.61
CA LYS A 300 3.23 22.70 -12.30
C LYS A 300 4.45 21.77 -12.29
N LEU A 301 4.31 20.47 -12.03
CA LEU A 301 5.41 19.50 -12.07
C LEU A 301 5.75 19.02 -13.49
N TYR A 302 4.76 18.90 -14.39
CA TYR A 302 4.90 18.23 -15.69
C TYR A 302 4.59 19.10 -16.92
N ASP A 303 3.92 20.24 -16.78
CA ASP A 303 3.67 21.21 -17.87
C ASP A 303 4.94 22.01 -18.12
N THR A 304 5.75 21.50 -19.06
CA THR A 304 6.96 22.14 -19.58
C THR A 304 6.72 22.75 -20.97
N THR A 305 5.47 22.75 -21.42
CA THR A 305 5.11 23.04 -22.81
C THR A 305 4.76 24.51 -23.07
N GLU A 306 4.29 25.26 -22.06
CA GLU A 306 3.91 26.67 -22.25
C GLU A 306 4.48 27.59 -21.16
N GLY A 307 5.72 28.05 -21.35
CA GLY A 307 6.18 29.32 -20.75
C GLY A 307 6.96 29.28 -19.43
N GLY A 308 7.42 28.11 -18.97
CA GLY A 308 8.17 28.01 -17.71
C GLY A 308 7.27 27.88 -16.47
N TYR A 309 7.85 27.91 -15.27
CA TYR A 309 7.11 27.71 -14.00
C TYR A 309 6.28 28.93 -13.55
N GLY A 310 6.21 29.97 -14.40
CA GLY A 310 5.49 31.22 -14.14
C GLY A 310 6.20 32.18 -13.18
N GLU A 311 7.36 31.79 -12.65
CA GLU A 311 8.17 32.59 -11.73
C GLU A 311 9.58 32.79 -12.32
N PRO A 312 9.95 34.01 -12.74
CA PRO A 312 11.22 34.27 -13.43
C PRO A 312 12.47 33.83 -12.65
N SER A 313 12.39 33.86 -11.32
CA SER A 313 13.47 33.41 -10.43
C SER A 313 13.67 31.89 -10.47
N ILE A 314 12.58 31.11 -10.55
CA ILE A 314 12.63 29.65 -10.62
C ILE A 314 13.15 29.20 -11.99
N ASP A 315 12.70 29.86 -13.05
CA ASP A 315 13.15 29.58 -14.42
C ASP A 315 14.65 29.88 -14.61
N ALA A 316 15.13 30.99 -14.03
CA ALA A 316 16.56 31.34 -14.02
C ALA A 316 17.41 30.33 -13.24
N LEU A 317 16.96 29.94 -12.03
CA LEU A 317 17.65 28.95 -11.21
C LEU A 317 17.72 27.58 -11.89
N ARG A 318 16.64 27.15 -12.56
CA ARG A 318 16.64 25.88 -13.27
C ARG A 318 17.56 25.91 -14.48
N LYS A 319 17.50 26.97 -15.30
CA LYS A 319 18.41 27.13 -16.43
C LYS A 319 19.87 27.08 -15.99
N GLN A 320 20.20 27.76 -14.89
CA GLN A 320 21.54 27.68 -14.29
C GLN A 320 21.89 26.24 -13.88
N LYS A 321 20.98 25.53 -13.22
CA LYS A 321 21.22 24.14 -12.77
C LYS A 321 21.33 23.14 -13.91
N ASP A 322 20.57 23.31 -14.98
CA ASP A 322 20.65 22.48 -16.18
C ASP A 322 21.97 22.72 -16.93
N GLU A 323 22.44 23.97 -17.00
CA GLU A 323 23.76 24.32 -17.53
C GLU A 323 24.89 23.72 -16.68
N GLU A 324 24.80 23.80 -15.35
CA GLU A 324 25.73 23.17 -14.41
C GLU A 324 25.74 21.63 -14.58
N LEU A 325 24.58 21.00 -14.75
CA LEU A 325 24.44 19.56 -14.96
C LEU A 325 25.08 19.12 -16.28
N GLU A 326 24.88 19.87 -17.37
CA GLU A 326 25.51 19.62 -18.67
C GLU A 326 27.03 19.72 -18.57
N GLN A 327 27.55 20.76 -17.90
CA GLN A 327 28.97 20.91 -17.65
C GLN A 327 29.54 19.76 -16.80
N TYR A 328 28.80 19.33 -15.77
CA TYR A 328 29.18 18.18 -14.96
C TYR A 328 29.20 16.87 -15.77
N LYS A 329 28.20 16.63 -16.61
CA LYS A 329 28.17 15.46 -17.51
C LYS A 329 29.33 15.47 -18.50
N ARG A 330 29.67 16.63 -19.07
CA ARG A 330 30.80 16.78 -20.01
C ARG A 330 32.14 16.54 -19.32
N THR A 331 32.37 17.16 -18.17
CA THR A 331 33.60 16.97 -17.39
C THR A 331 33.75 15.52 -16.90
N THR A 332 32.66 14.88 -16.51
CA THR A 332 32.68 13.46 -16.10
C THR A 332 32.97 12.54 -17.28
N LYS A 333 32.35 12.78 -18.46
CA LYS A 333 32.66 12.06 -19.70
C LYS A 333 34.12 12.23 -20.13
N MET A 334 34.68 13.44 -20.02
CA MET A 334 36.09 13.69 -20.31
C MET A 334 37.01 12.95 -19.33
N LYS A 335 36.75 13.03 -18.02
CA LYS A 335 37.51 12.28 -17.00
C LYS A 335 37.45 10.77 -17.21
N LEU A 336 36.31 10.22 -17.64
CA LEU A 336 36.17 8.80 -18.00
C LEU A 336 36.99 8.43 -19.23
N LYS A 337 37.03 9.31 -20.24
CA LYS A 337 37.81 9.12 -21.48
C LYS A 337 39.33 9.25 -21.24
N ASP A 338 39.74 10.10 -20.31
CA ASP A 338 41.15 10.23 -19.93
C ASP A 338 41.61 9.05 -19.08
N LYS A 339 40.76 8.55 -18.16
CA LYS A 339 41.03 7.30 -17.43
C LYS A 339 41.15 6.10 -18.37
N SER A 340 40.27 5.96 -19.36
CA SER A 340 40.35 4.83 -20.30
C SER A 340 41.59 4.89 -21.20
N LYS A 341 42.08 6.09 -21.56
CA LYS A 341 43.36 6.25 -22.27
C LYS A 341 44.57 5.91 -21.41
N GLN A 342 44.56 6.23 -20.11
CA GLN A 342 45.64 5.85 -19.20
C GLN A 342 45.71 4.34 -18.96
N THR A 343 44.57 3.63 -18.97
CA THR A 343 44.54 2.16 -18.82
C THR A 343 44.98 1.40 -20.08
N ILE A 344 45.01 2.05 -21.25
CA ILE A 344 45.49 1.45 -22.51
C ILE A 344 47.00 1.66 -22.71
N ASN A 345 47.60 2.62 -22.00
CA ASN A 345 49.04 2.94 -22.07
C ASN A 345 49.86 2.37 -20.89
N MET A 346 49.27 1.48 -20.09
CA MET A 346 49.95 0.55 -19.18
C MET A 346 49.71 -0.88 -19.69
#